data_AF-A0A212F4H9-F1
#
_entry.id   AF-A0A212F4H9-F1
#
_cell.length_a   1.000
_cell.length_b   1.000
_cell.length_c   1.000
_cell.angle_alpha   90.00
_cell.angle_beta   90.00
_cell.angle_gamma   90.00
#
_symmetry.space_group_name_H-M   'P 1'
#
loop_
_entity.id
_entity.type
_entity.pdbx_description
1 polymer ?
#
loop_
_entity_poly.entity_id
_entity_poly.type
_entity_poly.pdbx_seq_one_letter_code
_entity_poly.pdbx_strand_id
1 'polypeptide(L)'
;MHTLIQYQLVRGFHPLIEDVKSPKIQGNISVCQAFDLAIQLESDVTASLKGLIQLADSEGDRHCADFITSTFLQEQIQSTNELWHHLTNLKRMNDNEHALYHYDKQLSKKFAYDIKGMNLRN
;
A
#
# COMPACT_ATOMS: atom_id res chain seq x y z
N MET A 1 7.75 1.44 6.15
CA MET A 1 8.10 1.32 7.59
C MET A 1 9.58 1.56 7.85
N HIS A 2 10.50 0.76 7.28
CA HIS A 2 11.95 0.91 7.53
C HIS A 2 12.47 2.34 7.31
N THR A 3 12.12 2.97 6.20
CA THR A 3 12.56 4.33 5.84
C THR A 3 12.13 5.39 6.87
N LEU A 4 10.90 5.31 7.39
CA LEU A 4 10.39 6.24 8.41
C LEU A 4 11.12 6.06 9.75
N ILE A 5 11.38 4.81 10.14
CA ILE A 5 12.13 4.48 11.35
C ILE A 5 13.56 5.03 11.25
N GLN A 6 14.24 4.81 10.11
CA GLN A 6 15.58 5.34 9.87
C GLN A 6 15.60 6.87 9.89
N TYR A 7 14.60 7.51 9.28
CA TYR A 7 14.48 8.96 9.30
C TYR A 7 14.39 9.52 10.73
N GLN A 8 13.56 8.91 11.58
CA GLN A 8 13.46 9.32 12.99
C GLN A 8 14.80 9.13 13.74
N LEU A 9 15.49 8.00 13.54
CA LEU A 9 16.78 7.72 14.16
C LEU A 9 17.87 8.74 13.73
N VAL A 10 17.95 9.09 12.45
CA VAL A 10 18.92 10.06 11.93
C VAL A 10 18.70 11.46 12.53
N ARG A 11 17.45 11.82 12.85
CA ARG A 11 17.13 13.09 13.52
C ARG A 11 17.29 13.05 15.04
N GLY A 12 17.82 11.96 15.59
CA GLY A 12 18.09 11.81 17.03
C GLY A 12 16.88 11.40 17.87
N PHE A 13 15.77 10.98 17.24
CA PHE A 13 14.59 10.49 17.95
C PHE A 13 14.65 8.97 18.17
N HIS A 14 13.90 8.51 19.17
CA HIS A 14 13.71 7.10 19.48
C HIS A 14 12.30 6.67 19.03
N PRO A 15 12.17 5.87 17.95
CA PRO A 15 10.87 5.47 17.44
C PRO A 15 10.15 4.55 18.43
N LEU A 16 8.92 4.89 18.78
CA LEU A 16 8.03 4.01 19.54
C LEU A 16 7.32 3.06 18.58
N ILE A 17 7.46 1.75 18.80
CA ILE A 17 6.80 0.71 18.01
C ILE A 17 5.66 0.14 18.85
N GLU A 18 4.44 0.32 18.37
CA GLU A 18 3.21 -0.19 19.00
C GLU A 18 2.69 -1.44 18.27
N ASP A 19 1.72 -2.11 18.88
CA ASP A 19 1.06 -3.28 18.32
C ASP A 19 0.30 -2.96 17.04
N VAL A 20 0.43 -3.84 16.03
CA VAL A 20 -0.33 -3.74 14.79
C VAL A 20 -1.68 -4.42 14.97
N LYS A 21 -2.76 -3.65 14.82
CA LYS A 21 -4.13 -4.16 14.92
C LYS A 21 -4.42 -5.17 13.81
N SER A 22 -5.12 -6.24 14.16
CA SER A 22 -5.60 -7.21 13.17
C SER A 22 -6.51 -6.53 12.13
N PRO A 23 -6.48 -6.97 10.86
CA PRO A 23 -7.36 -6.43 9.83
C PRO A 23 -8.82 -6.66 10.23
N LYS A 24 -9.67 -5.65 9.96
CA LYS A 24 -11.09 -5.68 10.32
C LYS A 24 -11.93 -6.61 9.43
N ILE A 25 -11.35 -7.13 8.35
CA ILE A 25 -12.02 -7.99 7.39
C ILE A 25 -12.08 -9.40 7.98
N GLN A 26 -13.29 -9.92 8.19
CA GLN A 26 -13.53 -11.28 8.64
C GLN A 26 -14.32 -12.02 7.57
N GLY A 27 -13.79 -13.13 7.05
CA GLY A 27 -14.44 -13.97 6.04
C GLY A 27 -13.88 -13.86 4.62
N ASN A 28 -14.47 -14.61 3.69
CA ASN A 28 -14.10 -14.61 2.27
C ASN A 28 -14.78 -13.42 1.58
N ILE A 29 -13.98 -12.46 1.11
CA ILE A 29 -14.43 -11.33 0.29
C ILE A 29 -14.14 -11.61 -1.19
N SER A 30 -14.91 -10.99 -2.10
CA SER A 30 -14.62 -11.10 -3.53
C SER A 30 -13.34 -10.36 -3.91
N VAL A 31 -12.72 -10.72 -5.04
CA VAL A 31 -11.50 -10.04 -5.53
C VAL A 31 -11.76 -8.55 -5.78
N CYS A 32 -12.92 -8.20 -6.34
CA CYS A 32 -13.33 -6.80 -6.53
C CYS A 32 -13.40 -6.04 -5.18
N GLN A 33 -14.03 -6.65 -4.17
CA GLN A 33 -14.10 -6.06 -2.82
C GLN A 33 -12.72 -5.90 -2.19
N ALA A 34 -11.80 -6.85 -2.42
CA ALA A 34 -10.43 -6.76 -1.94
C ALA A 34 -9.70 -5.54 -2.53
N PHE A 35 -9.85 -5.28 -3.83
CA PHE A 35 -9.27 -4.10 -4.47
C PHE A 35 -9.95 -2.79 -4.01
N ASP A 36 -11.27 -2.76 -3.85
CA ASP A 36 -11.97 -1.59 -3.29
C ASP A 36 -11.46 -1.26 -1.87
N LEU A 37 -11.25 -2.28 -1.02
CA LEU A 37 -10.68 -2.11 0.33
C LEU A 37 -9.21 -1.68 0.30
N ALA A 38 -8.41 -2.20 -0.63
CA ALA A 38 -7.03 -1.77 -0.81
C ALA A 38 -6.94 -0.30 -1.22
N ILE A 39 -7.80 0.16 -2.12
CA ILE A 39 -7.88 1.58 -2.52
C ILE A 39 -8.25 2.46 -1.34
N GLN A 40 -9.22 2.04 -0.53
CA GLN A 40 -9.59 2.77 0.69
C GLN A 40 -8.40 2.87 1.65
N LEU A 41 -7.67 1.77 1.85
CA LEU A 41 -6.50 1.74 2.72
C LEU A 41 -5.39 2.68 2.22
N GLU A 42 -5.07 2.67 0.93
CA GLU A 42 -4.07 3.60 0.35
C GLU A 42 -4.53 5.06 0.45
N SER A 43 -5.82 5.33 0.29
CA SER A 43 -6.37 6.67 0.49
C SER A 43 -6.20 7.14 1.95
N ASP A 44 -6.44 6.27 2.92
CA ASP A 44 -6.28 6.58 4.34
C ASP A 44 -4.80 6.82 4.70
N VAL A 45 -3.89 6.02 4.13
CA VAL A 45 -2.43 6.22 4.27
C VAL A 45 -2.00 7.54 3.65
N THR A 46 -2.45 7.83 2.43
CA THR A 46 -2.17 9.11 1.75
C THR A 46 -2.68 10.30 2.56
N ALA A 47 -3.88 10.21 3.14
CA ALA A 47 -4.42 11.25 4.00
C ALA A 47 -3.56 11.46 5.25
N SER A 48 -3.09 10.38 5.87
CA SER A 48 -2.19 10.43 7.03
C SER A 48 -0.86 11.11 6.69
N LEU A 49 -0.27 10.79 5.54
CA LEU A 49 0.97 11.42 5.07
C LEU A 49 0.79 12.92 4.77
N LYS A 50 -0.32 13.31 4.15
CA LYS A 50 -0.64 14.73 3.92
C LYS A 50 -0.85 15.49 5.22
N GLY A 51 -1.49 14.87 6.22
CA GLY A 51 -1.62 15.45 7.55
C GLY A 51 -0.25 15.67 8.22
N LEU A 52 0.69 14.74 8.06
CA LEU A 52 2.04 14.90 8.57
C LEU A 52 2.82 16.03 7.88
N ILE A 53 2.64 16.22 6.56
CA ILE A 53 3.21 17.36 5.83
C ILE A 53 2.65 18.68 6.36
N GLN A 54 1.32 18.77 6.53
CA GLN A 54 0.68 19.97 7.08
C GLN A 54 1.20 20.30 8.49
N LEU A 55 1.41 19.28 9.33
CA LEU A 55 2.00 19.45 10.64
C LEU A 55 3.43 19.98 10.54
N ALA A 56 4.27 19.36 9.71
CA ALA A 56 5.65 19.80 9.48
C ALA A 56 5.73 21.25 8.98
N ASP A 57 4.84 21.66 8.06
CA ASP A 57 4.77 23.03 7.57
C ASP A 57 4.37 24.01 8.67
N SER A 58 3.44 23.64 9.56
CA SER A 58 3.02 24.48 10.69
C SER A 58 4.11 24.67 11.75
N GLU A 59 4.99 23.67 11.91
CA GLU A 59 6.15 23.74 12.80
C GLU A 59 7.39 24.35 12.12
N GLY A 60 7.32 24.64 10.81
CA GLY A 60 8.42 25.17 10.03
C GLY A 60 9.50 24.13 9.67
N ASP A 61 9.22 22.84 9.83
CA ASP A 61 10.10 21.72 9.55
C ASP A 61 10.07 21.33 8.06
N ARG A 62 10.65 22.20 7.23
CA ARG A 62 10.70 22.01 5.77
C ARG A 62 11.40 20.72 5.35
N HIS A 63 12.37 20.25 6.13
CA HIS A 63 13.10 19.02 5.83
C HIS A 63 12.21 17.78 6.00
N CYS A 64 11.30 17.77 6.98
CA CYS A 64 10.31 16.71 7.14
C CYS A 64 9.27 16.73 6.02
N ALA A 65 8.73 17.92 5.70
CA ALA A 65 7.77 18.08 4.62
C ALA A 65 8.33 17.60 3.26
N ASP A 66 9.56 17.99 2.93
CA ASP A 66 10.24 17.58 1.69
C ASP A 66 10.53 16.08 1.65
N PHE A 67 11.05 15.51 2.75
CA PHE A 67 11.31 14.08 2.86
C PHE A 67 10.04 13.24 2.59
N ILE A 68 8.91 13.60 3.21
CA ILE A 68 7.66 12.85 3.04
C ILE A 68 7.14 12.97 1.60
N THR A 69 7.19 14.19 1.06
CA THR A 69 6.69 14.48 -0.29
C THR A 69 7.48 13.74 -1.36
N SER A 70 8.82 13.84 -1.30
CA SER A 70 9.70 13.22 -2.29
C SER A 70 9.73 11.69 -2.19
N THR A 71 9.66 11.14 -0.98
CA THR A 71 9.83 9.70 -0.77
C THR A 71 8.52 8.92 -0.91
N PHE A 72 7.39 9.45 -0.44
CA PHE A 72 6.17 8.64 -0.32
C PHE A 72 5.01 9.12 -1.20
N LEU A 73 4.80 10.44 -1.38
CA LEU A 73 3.60 10.91 -2.09
C LEU A 73 3.58 10.48 -3.56
N GLN A 74 4.74 10.44 -4.22
CA GLN A 74 4.81 9.97 -5.60
C GLN A 74 4.46 8.47 -5.71
N GLU A 75 4.96 7.64 -4.80
CA GLU A 75 4.65 6.21 -4.75
C GLU A 75 3.16 5.96 -4.49
N GLN A 76 2.55 6.77 -3.63
CA GLN A 76 1.12 6.67 -3.29
C GLN A 76 0.21 6.97 -4.50
N ILE A 77 0.54 7.98 -5.30
CA ILE A 77 -0.19 8.31 -6.53
C ILE A 77 -0.09 7.16 -7.54
N GLN A 78 1.11 6.61 -7.71
CA GLN A 78 1.34 5.49 -8.63
C GLN A 78 0.59 4.23 -8.17
N SER A 79 0.70 3.87 -6.89
CA SER A 79 0.04 2.70 -6.30
C SER A 79 -1.48 2.80 -6.42
N THR A 80 -2.05 3.96 -6.09
CA THR A 80 -3.51 4.18 -6.21
C THR A 80 -3.98 4.04 -7.66
N ASN A 81 -3.24 4.59 -8.62
CA ASN A 81 -3.57 4.47 -10.04
C ASN A 81 -3.51 3.01 -10.55
N GLU A 82 -2.50 2.26 -10.11
CA GLU A 82 -2.39 0.83 -10.44
C GLU A 82 -3.58 0.03 -9.88
N LEU A 83 -3.98 0.27 -8.62
CA LEU A 83 -5.14 -0.37 -8.02
C LEU A 83 -6.44 -0.05 -8.77
N TRP A 84 -6.65 1.21 -9.18
CA TRP A 84 -7.79 1.59 -10.00
C TRP A 84 -7.80 0.90 -11.37
N HIS A 85 -6.63 0.73 -11.99
CA HIS A 85 -6.51 0.00 -13.24
C HIS A 85 -6.92 -1.47 -13.07
N HIS A 86 -6.45 -2.12 -12.01
CA HIS A 86 -6.82 -3.49 -11.67
C HIS A 86 -8.33 -3.63 -11.41
N LEU A 87 -8.90 -2.74 -10.59
CA LEU A 87 -10.33 -2.73 -10.29
C LEU A 87 -11.19 -2.53 -11.55
N THR A 88 -10.80 -1.63 -12.44
CA THR A 88 -11.52 -1.37 -13.70
C THR A 88 -11.52 -2.61 -14.60
N ASN A 89 -10.39 -3.29 -14.71
CA ASN A 89 -10.29 -4.53 -15.48
C ASN A 89 -11.15 -5.66 -14.88
N LEU A 90 -11.13 -5.81 -13.55
CA LEU A 90 -11.96 -6.78 -12.86
C LEU A 90 -13.46 -6.50 -13.02
N LYS A 91 -13.90 -5.25 -12.88
CA LYS A 91 -15.31 -4.87 -13.10
C LYS A 91 -15.79 -5.15 -14.52
N ARG A 92 -14.91 -5.06 -15.52
CA ARG A 92 -15.22 -5.42 -16.92
C ARG A 92 -15.40 -6.93 -17.13
N MET A 93 -14.80 -7.77 -16.28
CA MET A 93 -14.89 -9.23 -16.40
C MET A 93 -16.23 -9.80 -15.88
N ASN A 94 -17.03 -8.99 -15.15
CA ASN A 94 -18.39 -9.31 -14.70
C ASN A 94 -18.55 -10.72 -14.11
N ASP A 95 -17.70 -11.06 -13.12
CA ASP A 95 -17.66 -12.35 -12.41
C ASP A 95 -17.49 -13.60 -13.29
N ASN A 96 -16.91 -13.45 -14.48
CA ASN A 96 -16.54 -14.59 -15.32
C ASN A 96 -15.29 -15.32 -14.78
N GLU A 97 -15.47 -16.56 -14.32
CA GLU A 97 -14.40 -17.39 -13.73
C GLU A 97 -13.23 -17.64 -14.68
N HIS A 98 -13.48 -17.85 -15.98
CA HIS A 98 -12.42 -18.05 -16.97
C HIS A 98 -11.60 -16.77 -17.16
N ALA A 99 -12.27 -15.61 -17.19
CA ALA A 99 -11.60 -14.32 -17.30
C ALA A 99 -10.74 -14.03 -16.06
N LEU A 100 -11.23 -14.36 -14.87
CA LEU A 100 -10.49 -14.24 -13.61
C LEU A 100 -9.24 -15.13 -13.59
N TYR A 101 -9.36 -16.38 -14.04
CA TYR A 101 -8.20 -17.28 -14.17
C TYR A 101 -7.13 -16.73 -15.14
N HIS A 102 -7.54 -16.21 -16.29
CA HIS A 102 -6.62 -15.60 -17.24
C HIS A 102 -5.95 -14.35 -16.68
N TYR A 103 -6.69 -13.54 -15.93
CA TYR A 103 -6.17 -12.37 -15.25
C TYR A 103 -5.13 -12.75 -14.19
N ASP A 104 -5.42 -13.72 -13.33
CA ASP A 104 -4.48 -14.25 -12.33
C ASP A 104 -3.21 -14.79 -13.00
N LYS A 105 -3.37 -15.55 -14.09
CA LYS A 105 -2.24 -16.04 -14.89
C LYS A 105 -1.39 -14.90 -15.48
N GLN A 106 -2.00 -13.79 -15.91
CA GLN A 106 -1.24 -12.62 -16.39
C GLN A 106 -0.49 -11.95 -15.26
N LEU A 107 -1.11 -11.79 -14.09
CA LEU A 107 -0.45 -11.25 -12.89
C LEU A 107 0.76 -12.09 -12.49
N SER A 108 0.63 -13.42 -12.48
CA SER A 108 1.73 -14.33 -12.13
C SER A 108 2.97 -14.18 -13.02
N LYS A 109 2.80 -13.77 -14.28
CA LYS A 109 3.91 -13.49 -15.21
C LYS A 109 4.58 -12.16 -14.93
N LYS A 110 3.80 -11.15 -14.54
CA LYS A 110 4.28 -9.80 -14.24
C LYS A 110 4.98 -9.75 -12.88
N PHE A 111 4.43 -10.46 -11.91
CA PHE A 111 4.93 -10.59 -10.56
C PHE A 111 5.36 -12.05 -10.34
N ALA A 112 6.50 -12.43 -10.94
CA ALA A 112 7.04 -13.76 -10.73
C ALA A 112 7.23 -13.99 -9.23
N TYR A 113 6.60 -15.04 -8.68
CA TYR A 113 6.76 -15.41 -7.28
C TYR A 113 8.25 -15.64 -7.00
N ASP A 114 8.84 -14.84 -6.12
CA ASP A 114 10.18 -15.12 -5.60
C ASP A 114 10.06 -16.20 -4.52
N ILE A 115 10.01 -17.47 -4.95
CA ILE A 115 9.82 -18.64 -4.08
C ILE A 115 11.05 -18.85 -3.15
N LYS A 116 12.15 -18.11 -3.31
CA LYS A 116 13.37 -18.29 -2.51
C LYS A 116 13.20 -18.03 -1.01
N GLY A 117 12.15 -17.31 -0.58
CA GLY A 117 11.87 -17.04 0.83
C GLY A 117 10.89 -18.01 1.51
N MET A 118 10.13 -18.80 0.75
CA MET A 118 9.14 -19.73 1.30
C MET A 118 9.74 -21.13 1.45
N ASN A 119 10.43 -21.34 2.56
CA ASN A 119 10.77 -22.68 3.03
C ASN A 119 9.47 -23.36 3.50
N LEU A 120 8.65 -23.81 2.56
CA LEU A 120 7.53 -24.72 2.84
C LEU A 120 8.13 -26.09 3.15
N ARG A 121 8.58 -26.25 4.39
CA ARG A 121 8.86 -27.56 4.96
C ARG A 121 7.51 -28.26 5.12
N ASN A 122 7.29 -29.27 4.29
CA ASN A 122 6.40 -30.38 4.65
C ASN A 122 7.04 -31.18 5.80
#